data_AF-A0A1Y2JW24-F1
#
_entry.id   AF-A0A1Y2JW24-F1
#
_cell.length_a   1.000
_cell.length_b   1.000
_cell.length_c   1.000
_cell.angle_alpha   90.00
_cell.angle_beta   90.00
_cell.angle_gamma   90.00
#
_symmetry.space_group_name_H-M   'P 1'
#
loop_
_entity.id
_entity.type
_entity.pdbx_description
1 polymer ?
#
loop_
_entity_poly.entity_id
_entity_poly.type
_entity_poly.pdbx_seq_one_letter_code
_entity_poly.pdbx_strand_id
1 'polypeptide(L)'
;MGAAMSSVQNQVAELFGVTRVPYGDNGQFVRGVSVTCGHCGAVENVPANNLRNGAGDDVEVQLLKRKLETRGWKTGSKPAQHRCPKCFSSIKATAARRASENSAAATNGETPVSVTPIKSLKDVAARMLGREDRRIIFEKLNEVYVNDKVGYGAGWTDEKVANDLGVPRAWVKLIRDENFGDEVANEEIRQKLAEASKLLDEVKKTTAQAEAIVTDLKRLNHEAEHIGKALDTIRKALGGG
;
A
#
# COMPACT_ATOMS: atom_id res chain seq x y z
N MET A 1 2.73 -13.09 -48.09
CA MET A 1 2.97 -14.17 -47.09
C MET A 1 2.52 -13.64 -45.74
N GLY A 2 1.25 -13.89 -45.38
CA GLY A 2 0.66 -13.41 -44.12
C GLY A 2 0.89 -14.42 -43.02
N ALA A 3 1.64 -14.05 -41.99
CA ALA A 3 1.77 -14.86 -40.78
C ALA A 3 0.42 -14.86 -40.05
N ALA A 4 -0.18 -16.04 -39.86
CA ALA A 4 -1.35 -16.22 -39.02
C ALA A 4 -0.98 -15.83 -37.59
N MET A 5 -1.51 -14.70 -37.10
CA MET A 5 -1.43 -14.35 -35.68
C MET A 5 -2.22 -15.39 -34.88
N SER A 6 -1.64 -15.88 -33.79
CA SER A 6 -2.30 -16.85 -32.91
C SER A 6 -3.54 -16.23 -32.24
N SER A 7 -4.54 -17.06 -31.91
CA SER A 7 -5.77 -16.65 -31.20
C SER A 7 -5.51 -15.72 -29.99
N VAL A 8 -4.40 -15.97 -29.27
CA VAL A 8 -3.87 -15.16 -28.15
C VAL A 8 -3.57 -13.72 -28.55
N GLN A 9 -2.87 -13.52 -29.67
CA GLN A 9 -2.47 -12.19 -30.13
C GLN A 9 -3.70 -11.35 -30.49
N ASN A 10 -4.78 -11.98 -30.95
CA ASN A 10 -6.04 -11.31 -31.27
C ASN A 10 -6.80 -10.86 -30.01
N GLN A 11 -6.97 -11.70 -28.98
CA GLN A 11 -7.67 -11.30 -27.75
C GLN A 11 -6.91 -10.22 -26.96
N VAL A 12 -5.58 -10.34 -26.88
CA VAL A 12 -4.75 -9.32 -26.25
C VAL A 12 -4.80 -8.03 -27.06
N ALA A 13 -4.72 -8.08 -28.39
CA ALA A 13 -4.83 -6.90 -29.26
C ALA A 13 -6.22 -6.22 -29.23
N GLU A 14 -7.29 -7.00 -29.03
CA GLU A 14 -8.66 -6.49 -28.90
C GLU A 14 -8.91 -5.78 -27.57
N LEU A 15 -8.32 -6.27 -26.47
CA LEU A 15 -8.47 -5.68 -25.13
C LEU A 15 -7.44 -4.60 -24.82
N PHE A 16 -6.23 -4.72 -25.38
CA PHE A 16 -5.11 -3.83 -25.18
C PHE A 16 -4.39 -3.60 -26.53
N GLY A 17 -4.09 -2.35 -26.89
CA GLY A 17 -3.34 -2.10 -28.12
C GLY A 17 -1.96 -2.75 -28.06
N VAL A 18 -1.48 -3.38 -29.13
CA VAL A 18 -0.11 -3.95 -29.15
C VAL A 18 0.85 -2.85 -29.58
N THR A 19 1.90 -2.61 -28.79
CA THR A 19 2.90 -1.58 -29.08
C THR A 19 4.32 -2.07 -28.75
N ARG A 20 5.34 -1.28 -29.11
CA ARG A 20 6.72 -1.50 -28.66
C ARG A 20 7.05 -0.50 -27.58
N VAL A 21 7.57 -1.00 -26.46
CA VAL A 21 7.95 -0.18 -25.30
C VAL A 21 9.41 -0.35 -24.97
N PRO A 22 10.10 0.73 -24.59
CA PRO A 22 11.44 0.62 -24.04
C PRO A 22 11.39 -0.16 -22.71
N TYR A 23 12.33 -1.08 -22.52
CA TYR A 23 12.43 -1.91 -21.32
C TYR A 23 13.88 -2.06 -20.86
N GLY A 24 14.13 -1.72 -19.59
CA GLY A 24 15.46 -1.70 -19.00
C GLY A 24 16.28 -0.47 -19.40
N ASP A 25 17.43 -0.29 -18.76
CA ASP A 25 18.34 0.86 -18.98
C ASP A 25 19.14 0.75 -20.29
N ASN A 26 19.06 -0.40 -20.97
CA ASN A 26 19.81 -0.70 -22.20
C ASN A 26 19.14 -0.18 -23.48
N GLY A 27 18.03 0.58 -23.37
CA GLY A 27 17.32 1.16 -24.53
C GLY A 27 16.67 0.15 -25.47
N GLN A 28 16.55 -1.13 -25.07
CA GLN A 28 15.94 -2.17 -25.91
C GLN A 28 14.41 -2.05 -25.91
N PHE A 29 13.82 -2.11 -27.11
CA PHE A 29 12.37 -2.13 -27.28
C PHE A 29 11.86 -3.56 -27.21
N VAL A 30 10.96 -3.83 -26.28
CA VAL A 30 10.27 -5.11 -26.13
C VAL A 30 8.83 -4.99 -26.61
N ARG A 31 8.22 -6.14 -26.90
CA ARG A 31 6.77 -6.20 -27.12
C ARG A 31 6.09 -5.69 -25.85
N GLY A 32 5.13 -4.79 -26.02
CA GLY A 32 4.31 -4.27 -24.94
C GLY A 32 2.85 -4.15 -25.35
N VAL A 33 2.05 -3.78 -24.38
CA VAL A 33 0.64 -3.47 -24.58
C VAL A 33 0.38 -2.05 -24.11
N SER A 34 -0.45 -1.32 -24.85
CA SER A 34 -0.96 -0.02 -24.52
C SER A 34 -2.40 -0.16 -24.01
N VAL A 35 -2.68 0.34 -22.81
CA VAL A 35 -4.04 0.50 -22.31
C VAL A 35 -4.46 1.96 -22.47
N THR A 36 -5.70 2.19 -22.91
CA THR A 36 -6.27 3.54 -23.05
C THR A 36 -7.46 3.68 -22.12
N CYS A 37 -7.54 4.79 -21.39
CA CYS A 37 -8.65 5.11 -20.50
C CYS A 37 -9.89 5.49 -21.32
N GLY A 38 -10.99 4.75 -21.16
CA GLY A 38 -12.25 5.02 -21.86
C GLY A 38 -13.01 6.26 -21.38
N HIS A 39 -12.49 7.02 -20.41
CA HIS A 39 -13.12 8.27 -19.93
C HIS A 39 -12.34 9.53 -20.34
N CYS A 40 -11.02 9.52 -20.16
CA CYS A 40 -10.17 10.70 -20.41
C CYS A 40 -9.13 10.51 -21.52
N GLY A 41 -9.06 9.32 -22.14
CA GLY A 41 -8.12 9.04 -23.22
C GLY A 41 -6.65 8.87 -22.80
N ALA A 42 -6.33 8.92 -21.50
CA ALA A 42 -4.96 8.65 -21.01
C ALA A 42 -4.47 7.29 -21.51
N VAL A 43 -3.19 7.18 -21.89
CA VAL A 43 -2.56 5.96 -22.40
C VAL A 43 -1.41 5.56 -21.49
N GLU A 44 -1.31 4.27 -21.17
CA GLU A 44 -0.18 3.69 -20.44
C GLU A 44 0.36 2.49 -21.23
N ASN A 45 1.68 2.42 -21.38
CA ASN A 45 2.33 1.33 -22.09
C ASN A 45 3.07 0.42 -21.10
N VAL A 46 2.84 -0.88 -21.22
CA VAL A 46 3.35 -1.89 -20.29
C VAL A 46 4.14 -2.95 -21.05
N PRO A 47 5.39 -3.26 -20.64
CA PRO A 47 6.20 -4.30 -21.26
C PRO A 47 5.64 -5.69 -21.00
N ALA A 48 5.57 -6.50 -22.06
CA ALA A 48 5.01 -7.84 -22.12
C ALA A 48 6.14 -8.91 -22.23
N ASN A 49 7.27 -8.68 -21.56
CA ASN A 49 8.53 -9.39 -21.82
C ASN A 49 8.57 -10.86 -21.35
N ASN A 50 7.65 -11.28 -20.48
CA ASN A 50 7.63 -12.62 -19.88
C ASN A 50 6.68 -13.61 -20.58
N LEU A 51 6.13 -13.27 -21.74
CA LEU A 51 5.03 -14.03 -22.38
C LEU A 51 5.53 -15.05 -23.41
N ARG A 52 6.70 -15.67 -23.16
CA ARG A 52 7.36 -16.49 -24.17
C ARG A 52 7.07 -17.99 -24.10
N ASN A 53 6.35 -18.50 -23.10
CA ASN A 53 6.15 -19.94 -22.95
C ASN A 53 4.68 -20.30 -22.68
N GLY A 54 3.95 -20.66 -23.73
CA GLY A 54 2.90 -21.71 -23.74
C GLY A 54 1.79 -21.72 -22.68
N ALA A 55 1.64 -20.69 -21.85
CA ALA A 55 0.54 -20.57 -20.90
C ALA A 55 -0.69 -20.06 -21.65
N GLY A 56 -1.81 -20.76 -21.51
CA GLY A 56 -3.03 -20.51 -22.30
C GLY A 56 -3.55 -19.07 -22.24
N ASP A 57 -4.35 -18.73 -23.25
CA ASP A 57 -4.83 -17.39 -23.64
C ASP A 57 -5.30 -16.51 -22.44
N ASP A 58 -5.96 -17.11 -21.44
CA ASP A 58 -6.45 -16.41 -20.25
C ASP A 58 -5.34 -15.95 -19.28
N VAL A 59 -4.24 -16.69 -19.19
CA VAL A 59 -3.18 -16.40 -18.20
C VAL A 59 -2.42 -15.12 -18.59
N GLU A 60 -2.18 -14.91 -19.88
CA GLU A 60 -1.53 -13.70 -20.41
C GLU A 60 -2.37 -12.44 -20.13
N VAL A 61 -3.67 -12.51 -20.37
CA VAL A 61 -4.61 -11.41 -20.10
C VAL A 61 -4.68 -11.11 -18.61
N GLN A 62 -4.71 -12.13 -17.74
CA GLN A 62 -4.75 -11.95 -16.30
C GLN A 62 -3.46 -11.32 -15.74
N LEU A 63 -2.29 -11.72 -16.25
CA LEU A 63 -1.00 -11.12 -15.85
C LEU A 63 -0.92 -9.65 -16.25
N LEU A 64 -1.39 -9.30 -17.45
CA LEU A 64 -1.46 -7.90 -17.91
C LEU A 64 -2.44 -7.07 -17.06
N LYS A 65 -3.61 -7.63 -16.74
CA LYS A 65 -4.58 -6.98 -15.83
C LYS A 65 -3.98 -6.73 -14.46
N ARG A 66 -3.32 -7.73 -13.86
CA ARG A 66 -2.66 -7.60 -12.55
C ARG A 66 -1.55 -6.54 -12.58
N LYS A 67 -0.73 -6.51 -13.64
CA LYS A 67 0.35 -5.52 -13.81
C LYS A 67 -0.18 -4.09 -14.03
N LEU A 68 -1.36 -3.96 -14.60
CA LEU A 68 -2.06 -2.68 -14.72
C LEU A 68 -2.71 -2.26 -13.39
N GLU A 69 -3.28 -3.20 -12.65
CA GLU A 69 -3.88 -2.95 -11.33
C GLU A 69 -2.83 -2.49 -10.30
N THR A 70 -1.60 -3.03 -10.31
CA THR A 70 -0.51 -2.52 -9.46
C THR A 70 -0.09 -1.09 -9.80
N ARG A 71 -0.30 -0.66 -11.05
CA ARG A 71 -0.12 0.74 -11.50
C ARG A 71 -1.37 1.60 -11.26
N GLY A 72 -2.37 1.08 -10.55
CA GLY A 72 -3.61 1.77 -10.19
C GLY A 72 -4.65 1.85 -11.31
N TRP A 73 -4.46 1.16 -12.42
CA TRP A 73 -5.46 1.10 -13.49
C TRP A 73 -6.55 0.10 -13.14
N LYS A 74 -7.82 0.46 -13.41
CA LYS A 74 -8.91 -0.50 -13.40
C LYS A 74 -9.19 -0.95 -14.83
N THR A 75 -8.94 -2.22 -15.10
CA THR A 75 -9.19 -2.82 -16.42
C THR A 75 -10.55 -3.53 -16.43
N GLY A 76 -11.35 -3.27 -17.47
CA GLY A 76 -12.63 -3.92 -17.68
C GLY A 76 -12.56 -5.03 -18.72
N SER A 77 -13.71 -5.62 -19.03
CA SER A 77 -13.82 -6.65 -20.09
C SER A 77 -13.86 -6.07 -21.49
N LYS A 78 -13.90 -4.73 -21.63
CA LYS A 78 -13.88 -4.01 -22.90
C LYS A 78 -12.93 -2.80 -22.81
N PRO A 79 -12.29 -2.35 -23.91
CA PRO A 79 -11.42 -1.18 -23.90
C PRO A 79 -12.06 0.08 -23.31
N ALA A 80 -13.34 0.31 -23.62
CA ALA A 80 -14.11 1.45 -23.12
C ALA A 80 -14.33 1.45 -21.60
N GLN A 81 -14.12 0.32 -20.92
CA GLN A 81 -14.29 0.17 -19.47
C GLN A 81 -12.99 0.37 -18.68
N HIS A 82 -11.86 0.47 -19.36
CA HIS A 82 -10.59 0.77 -18.70
C HIS A 82 -10.62 2.17 -18.10
N ARG A 83 -10.11 2.31 -16.88
CA ARG A 83 -10.02 3.59 -16.16
C ARG A 83 -8.60 3.76 -15.65
N CYS A 84 -8.02 4.93 -15.95
CA CYS A 84 -6.74 5.32 -15.36
C CYS A 84 -6.91 5.59 -13.85
N PRO A 85 -5.80 5.66 -13.09
CA PRO A 85 -5.85 5.84 -11.63
C PRO A 85 -6.63 7.09 -11.20
N LYS A 86 -6.51 8.19 -11.96
CA LYS A 86 -7.22 9.44 -11.69
C LYS A 86 -8.74 9.30 -11.89
N CYS A 87 -9.17 8.67 -12.97
CA CYS A 87 -10.60 8.49 -13.26
C CYS A 87 -11.23 7.43 -12.35
N PHE A 88 -10.48 6.39 -12.00
CA PHE A 88 -10.99 5.36 -11.10
C PHE A 88 -11.17 5.90 -9.67
N SER A 89 -10.18 6.66 -9.17
CA SER A 89 -10.28 7.30 -7.85
C SER A 89 -11.40 8.36 -7.79
N SER A 90 -11.61 9.16 -8.84
CA SER A 90 -12.69 10.15 -8.88
C SER A 90 -14.08 9.51 -8.88
N ILE A 91 -14.27 8.42 -9.64
CA ILE A 91 -15.52 7.64 -9.65
C ILE A 91 -15.76 7.02 -8.27
N LYS A 92 -14.72 6.43 -7.65
CA LYS A 92 -14.81 5.83 -6.30
C LYS A 92 -15.18 6.87 -5.24
N ALA A 93 -14.59 8.06 -5.30
CA ALA A 93 -14.90 9.16 -4.38
C ALA A 93 -16.35 9.65 -4.55
N THR A 94 -16.83 9.76 -5.80
CA THR A 94 -18.21 10.17 -6.09
C THR A 94 -19.22 9.12 -5.61
N ALA A 95 -18.94 7.84 -5.81
CA ALA A 95 -19.77 6.75 -5.33
C ALA A 95 -19.81 6.66 -3.79
N ALA A 96 -18.68 6.93 -3.12
CA ALA A 96 -18.61 6.97 -1.66
C ALA A 96 -19.49 8.09 -1.07
N ARG A 97 -19.50 9.28 -1.69
CA ARG A 97 -20.36 10.41 -1.29
C ARG A 97 -21.85 10.09 -1.43
N ARG A 98 -22.25 9.44 -2.53
CA ARG A 98 -23.65 9.01 -2.73
C ARG A 98 -24.09 7.92 -1.75
N ALA A 99 -23.18 7.05 -1.34
CA ALA A 99 -23.47 6.01 -0.36
C ALA A 99 -23.66 6.56 1.07
N SER A 100 -22.98 7.66 1.43
CA SER A 100 -23.19 8.32 2.73
C SER A 100 -24.52 9.09 2.80
N GLU A 101 -25.02 9.61 1.68
CA GLU A 101 -26.30 10.34 1.64
C GLU A 101 -27.52 9.40 1.67
N ASN A 102 -27.40 8.18 1.12
CA ASN A 102 -28.51 7.21 1.05
C ASN A 102 -28.66 6.31 2.30
N SER A 103 -27.83 6.47 3.35
CA SER A 103 -27.89 5.60 4.55
C SER A 103 -28.76 6.15 5.69
N ALA A 104 -29.53 7.22 5.46
CA ALA A 104 -30.44 7.81 6.45
C ALA A 104 -31.92 7.42 6.29
N ALA A 105 -32.27 6.53 5.33
CA ALA A 105 -33.65 6.11 5.13
C ALA A 105 -33.79 4.64 4.72
N ALA A 106 -34.61 3.93 5.50
CA ALA A 106 -35.37 2.72 5.18
C ALA A 106 -34.76 1.32 5.49
N THR A 107 -35.54 0.63 6.32
CA THR A 107 -35.54 -0.78 6.76
C THR A 107 -36.25 -1.72 5.76
N ASN A 108 -35.85 -3.01 5.83
CA ASN A 108 -36.50 -4.26 5.40
C ASN A 108 -36.75 -4.55 3.91
N GLY A 109 -36.32 -5.76 3.49
CA GLY A 109 -36.78 -6.46 2.28
C GLY A 109 -35.78 -7.49 1.75
N GLU A 110 -36.24 -8.73 1.56
CA GLU A 110 -35.49 -9.97 1.29
C GLU A 110 -34.78 -10.03 -0.09
N THR A 111 -33.80 -10.96 -0.19
CA THR A 111 -32.83 -11.17 -1.30
C THR A 111 -33.49 -11.64 -2.63
N PRO A 112 -32.83 -11.51 -3.81
CA PRO A 112 -31.75 -12.43 -4.21
C PRO A 112 -30.55 -11.78 -4.97
N VAL A 113 -29.36 -12.36 -4.73
CA VAL A 113 -28.13 -12.37 -5.55
C VAL A 113 -27.63 -11.02 -6.10
N SER A 114 -26.81 -10.32 -5.32
CA SER A 114 -26.02 -9.17 -5.79
C SER A 114 -24.59 -9.27 -5.29
N VAL A 115 -23.65 -9.39 -6.23
CA VAL A 115 -22.21 -9.32 -6.03
C VAL A 115 -21.88 -7.93 -5.46
N THR A 116 -21.71 -7.85 -4.14
CA THR A 116 -21.35 -6.61 -3.45
C THR A 116 -19.89 -6.60 -2.98
N PRO A 117 -19.27 -5.40 -2.98
CA PRO A 117 -17.86 -5.21 -2.66
C PRO A 117 -17.63 -5.35 -1.15
N ILE A 118 -16.59 -6.11 -0.78
CA ILE A 118 -16.24 -6.43 0.60
C ILE A 118 -15.86 -5.13 1.33
N LYS A 119 -16.79 -4.65 2.17
CA LYS A 119 -16.55 -3.71 3.26
C LYS A 119 -16.28 -4.51 4.52
N SER A 120 -15.31 -4.03 5.30
CA SER A 120 -15.03 -4.34 6.71
C SER A 120 -14.37 -5.69 7.04
N LEU A 121 -13.18 -5.58 7.65
CA LEU A 121 -12.31 -6.68 8.11
C LEU A 121 -12.91 -7.53 9.25
N LYS A 122 -14.06 -7.15 9.82
CA LYS A 122 -14.70 -7.88 10.93
C LYS A 122 -15.61 -9.05 10.50
N ASP A 123 -16.11 -9.06 9.26
CA ASP A 123 -17.09 -10.08 8.82
C ASP A 123 -16.45 -11.27 8.05
N VAL A 124 -15.14 -11.23 7.78
CA VAL A 124 -14.48 -12.25 6.93
C VAL A 124 -14.06 -13.50 7.72
N ALA A 125 -14.11 -13.46 9.06
CA ALA A 125 -13.78 -14.62 9.90
C ALA A 125 -14.73 -15.83 9.70
N ALA A 126 -15.90 -15.62 9.08
CA ALA A 126 -16.91 -16.65 8.84
C ALA A 126 -16.92 -17.22 7.40
N ARG A 127 -16.03 -16.77 6.51
CA ARG A 127 -15.95 -17.32 5.15
C ARG A 127 -15.10 -18.60 5.20
N MET A 128 -15.62 -19.74 4.72
CA MET A 128 -14.84 -20.98 4.67
C MET A 128 -13.61 -20.75 3.79
N LEU A 129 -12.42 -21.06 4.31
CA LEU A 129 -11.15 -20.94 3.59
C LEU A 129 -11.23 -21.70 2.26
N GLY A 130 -11.37 -20.98 1.15
CA GLY A 130 -11.45 -21.56 -0.19
C GLY A 130 -10.11 -22.14 -0.62
N ARG A 131 -10.13 -23.07 -1.59
CA ARG A 131 -8.88 -23.64 -2.15
C ARG A 131 -7.98 -22.57 -2.78
N GLU A 132 -8.56 -21.58 -3.43
CA GLU A 132 -7.80 -20.47 -4.03
C GLU A 132 -7.17 -19.57 -2.96
N ASP A 133 -7.91 -19.22 -1.90
CA ASP A 133 -7.38 -18.44 -0.78
C ASP A 133 -6.23 -19.18 -0.08
N ARG A 134 -6.37 -20.50 0.09
CA ARG A 134 -5.31 -21.36 0.62
C ARG A 134 -4.07 -21.37 -0.27
N ARG A 135 -4.25 -21.42 -1.60
CA ARG A 135 -3.14 -21.44 -2.55
C ARG A 135 -2.35 -20.13 -2.55
N ILE A 136 -3.04 -18.98 -2.56
CA ILE A 136 -2.37 -17.67 -2.57
C ILE A 136 -1.64 -17.40 -1.24
N ILE A 137 -2.22 -17.82 -0.11
CA ILE A 137 -1.57 -17.70 1.19
C ILE A 137 -0.34 -18.59 1.25
N PHE A 138 -0.46 -19.85 0.80
CA PHE A 138 0.66 -20.80 0.79
C PHE A 138 1.82 -20.33 -0.08
N GLU A 139 1.54 -19.83 -1.29
CA GLU A 139 2.55 -19.27 -2.19
C GLU A 139 3.26 -18.08 -1.56
N LYS A 140 2.50 -17.17 -0.92
CA LYS A 140 3.09 -16.02 -0.25
C LYS A 140 3.93 -16.42 0.95
N LEU A 141 3.47 -17.38 1.76
CA LEU A 141 4.22 -17.89 2.91
C LEU A 141 5.54 -18.55 2.47
N ASN A 142 5.60 -19.26 1.35
CA ASN A 142 6.87 -19.80 0.82
C ASN A 142 7.88 -18.70 0.45
N GLU A 143 7.41 -17.51 0.05
CA GLU A 143 8.29 -16.39 -0.28
C GLU A 143 8.85 -15.72 0.98
N VAL A 144 8.02 -15.57 2.03
CA VAL A 144 8.34 -14.71 3.18
C VAL A 144 8.69 -15.46 4.47
N TYR A 145 8.38 -16.75 4.55
CA TYR A 145 8.69 -17.61 5.69
C TYR A 145 10.00 -18.35 5.40
N VAL A 146 11.03 -18.06 6.19
CA VAL A 146 12.41 -18.48 5.93
C VAL A 146 12.61 -19.95 6.28
N ASN A 147 12.22 -20.36 7.49
CA ASN A 147 12.21 -21.74 7.98
C ASN A 147 11.56 -21.82 9.36
N ASP A 148 11.38 -23.03 9.87
CA ASP A 148 10.80 -23.36 11.19
C ASP A 148 11.56 -22.76 12.39
N LYS A 149 12.86 -22.45 12.24
CA LYS A 149 13.70 -21.90 13.33
C LYS A 149 13.72 -20.38 13.39
N VAL A 150 13.64 -19.73 12.23
CA VAL A 150 13.72 -18.27 12.06
C VAL A 150 12.32 -17.66 11.92
N GLY A 151 11.35 -18.43 11.44
CA GLY A 151 10.01 -17.97 11.14
C GLY A 151 9.98 -17.05 9.93
N TYR A 152 9.39 -15.87 10.08
CA TYR A 152 9.28 -14.87 9.03
C TYR A 152 10.59 -14.12 8.77
N GLY A 153 10.82 -13.76 7.50
CA GLY A 153 11.87 -12.83 7.11
C GLY A 153 11.70 -11.42 7.72
N ALA A 154 12.75 -10.61 7.68
CA ALA A 154 12.78 -9.30 8.33
C ALA A 154 11.58 -8.40 7.96
N GLY A 155 10.82 -8.00 8.97
CA GLY A 155 9.64 -7.13 8.81
C GLY A 155 8.40 -7.80 8.22
N TRP A 156 8.36 -9.14 8.14
CA TRP A 156 7.17 -9.92 7.78
C TRP A 156 6.51 -10.53 9.01
N THR A 157 5.18 -10.60 8.97
CA THR A 157 4.31 -11.15 10.02
C THR A 157 3.03 -11.67 9.38
N ASP A 158 2.25 -12.50 10.10
CA ASP A 158 0.92 -12.94 9.66
C ASP A 158 0.03 -11.74 9.26
N GLU A 159 0.13 -10.64 10.01
CA GLU A 159 -0.63 -9.41 9.79
C GLU A 159 -0.24 -8.73 8.47
N LYS A 160 1.06 -8.67 8.16
CA LYS A 160 1.53 -8.06 6.92
C LYS A 160 1.16 -8.89 5.71
N VAL A 161 1.25 -10.22 5.81
CA VAL A 161 0.82 -11.15 4.75
C VAL A 161 -0.69 -11.05 4.52
N ALA A 162 -1.48 -10.99 5.59
CA ALA A 162 -2.93 -10.82 5.53
C ALA A 162 -3.33 -9.53 4.81
N ASN A 163 -2.68 -8.42 5.17
CA ASN A 163 -2.93 -7.12 4.55
C ASN A 163 -2.50 -7.07 3.07
N ASP A 164 -1.38 -7.70 2.72
CA ASP A 164 -0.88 -7.75 1.33
C ASP A 164 -1.81 -8.55 0.42
N LEU A 165 -2.35 -9.66 0.92
CA LEU A 165 -3.25 -10.54 0.18
C LEU A 165 -4.74 -10.15 0.30
N GLY A 166 -5.09 -9.26 1.22
CA GLY A 166 -6.48 -8.88 1.52
C GLY A 166 -7.31 -10.02 2.14
N VAL A 167 -6.65 -10.94 2.85
CA VAL A 167 -7.27 -12.13 3.48
C VAL A 167 -7.25 -12.00 5.01
N PRO A 168 -8.11 -12.73 5.75
CA PRO A 168 -8.07 -12.75 7.20
C PRO A 168 -6.74 -13.26 7.76
N ARG A 169 -6.19 -12.57 8.77
CA ARG A 169 -5.01 -13.03 9.52
C ARG A 169 -5.17 -14.44 10.08
N ALA A 170 -6.38 -14.80 10.51
CA ALA A 170 -6.67 -16.14 11.03
C ALA A 170 -6.38 -17.25 9.99
N TRP A 171 -6.59 -16.99 8.71
CA TRP A 171 -6.30 -17.94 7.64
C TRP A 171 -4.80 -18.08 7.38
N VAL A 172 -4.08 -16.96 7.44
CA VAL A 172 -2.62 -16.96 7.34
C VAL A 172 -2.01 -17.76 8.49
N LYS A 173 -2.45 -17.52 9.72
CA LYS A 173 -2.05 -18.29 10.89
C LYS A 173 -2.34 -19.78 10.72
N LEU A 174 -3.56 -20.14 10.33
CA LEU A 174 -3.96 -21.54 10.13
C LEU A 174 -3.05 -22.25 9.13
N ILE A 175 -2.79 -21.64 7.97
CA ILE A 175 -1.95 -22.25 6.92
C ILE A 175 -0.48 -22.30 7.35
N ARG A 176 0.00 -21.28 8.07
CA ARG A 176 1.35 -21.27 8.63
C ARG A 176 1.54 -22.39 9.65
N ASP A 177 0.63 -22.52 10.61
CA ASP A 177 0.67 -23.57 11.64
C ASP A 177 0.57 -24.98 11.00
N GLU A 178 -0.25 -25.15 9.97
CA GLU A 178 -0.44 -26.45 9.28
C GLU A 178 0.74 -26.86 8.38
N ASN A 179 1.51 -25.93 7.82
CA ASN A 179 2.46 -26.23 6.73
C ASN A 179 3.89 -25.74 6.93
N PHE A 180 4.13 -24.77 7.81
CA PHE A 180 5.44 -24.11 7.96
C PHE A 180 5.99 -24.23 9.38
N GLY A 181 5.16 -23.98 10.39
CA GLY A 181 5.56 -24.00 11.81
C GLY A 181 5.04 -22.80 12.60
N ASP A 182 5.31 -22.77 13.90
CA ASP A 182 4.85 -21.69 14.77
C ASP A 182 5.50 -20.35 14.38
N GLU A 183 4.92 -19.25 14.86
CA GLU A 183 5.52 -17.92 14.80
C GLU A 183 6.64 -17.89 15.84
N VAL A 184 7.67 -18.72 15.63
CA VAL A 184 8.89 -18.67 16.46
C VAL A 184 9.38 -17.24 16.35
N ALA A 185 9.35 -16.59 17.50
CA ALA A 185 9.29 -15.17 17.62
C ALA A 185 10.41 -14.55 16.81
N ASN A 186 10.03 -13.60 15.95
CA ASN A 186 10.94 -12.68 15.30
C ASN A 186 11.54 -11.78 16.39
N GLU A 187 12.41 -12.38 17.21
CA GLU A 187 13.03 -11.79 18.39
C GLU A 187 13.79 -10.53 17.99
N GLU A 188 14.36 -10.51 16.79
CA GLU A 188 14.93 -9.32 16.18
C GLU A 188 13.91 -8.19 15.96
N ILE A 189 12.68 -8.48 15.51
CA ILE A 189 11.63 -7.46 15.39
C ILE A 189 11.20 -6.98 16.77
N ARG A 190 11.04 -7.88 17.75
CA ARG A 190 10.67 -7.49 19.12
C ARG A 190 11.74 -6.63 19.78
N GLN A 191 13.01 -7.01 19.59
CA GLN A 191 14.17 -6.23 20.04
C GLN A 191 14.20 -4.87 19.37
N LYS A 192 14.04 -4.80 18.03
CA LYS A 192 14.00 -3.51 17.33
C LYS A 192 12.83 -2.63 17.74
N LEU A 193 11.66 -3.21 18.02
CA LEU A 193 10.52 -2.46 18.55
C LEU A 193 10.78 -1.96 19.97
N ALA A 194 11.41 -2.77 20.83
CA ALA A 194 11.80 -2.37 22.18
C ALA A 194 12.88 -1.28 22.17
N GLU A 195 13.89 -1.40 21.31
CA GLU A 195 14.93 -0.39 21.10
C GLU A 195 14.34 0.92 20.57
N ALA A 196 13.47 0.86 19.56
CA ALA A 196 12.80 2.03 19.01
C ALA A 196 11.89 2.71 20.03
N SER A 197 11.15 1.94 20.84
CA SER A 197 10.35 2.43 21.96
C SER A 197 11.21 3.17 22.98
N LYS A 198 12.32 2.56 23.41
CA LYS A 198 13.23 3.15 24.38
C LYS A 198 13.83 4.45 23.86
N LEU A 199 14.28 4.47 22.61
CA LEU A 199 14.84 5.67 21.98
C LEU A 199 13.79 6.80 21.87
N LEU A 200 12.54 6.47 21.53
CA LEU A 200 11.46 7.46 21.49
C LEU A 200 11.19 8.07 22.86
N ASP A 201 11.24 7.28 23.94
CA ASP A 201 11.03 7.79 25.28
C ASP A 201 12.22 8.63 25.78
N GLU A 202 13.45 8.26 25.41
CA GLU A 202 14.64 9.08 25.63
C GLU A 202 14.55 10.43 24.90
N VAL A 203 14.14 10.43 23.62
CA VAL A 203 13.93 11.65 22.84
C VAL A 203 12.88 12.55 23.52
N LYS A 204 11.73 12.01 23.92
CA LYS A 204 10.68 12.78 24.62
C LYS A 204 11.19 13.40 25.92
N LYS A 205 12.00 12.65 26.68
CA LYS A 205 12.59 13.14 27.92
C LYS A 205 13.56 14.29 27.64
N THR A 206 14.44 14.13 26.65
CA THR A 206 15.41 15.16 26.28
C THR A 206 14.73 16.41 25.71
N THR A 207 13.66 16.26 24.91
CA THR A 207 12.90 17.41 24.42
C THR A 207 12.23 18.18 25.56
N ALA A 208 11.64 17.48 26.54
CA ALA A 208 11.05 18.14 27.71
C ALA A 208 12.10 18.88 28.56
N GLN A 209 13.30 18.30 28.71
CA GLN A 209 14.42 18.96 29.39
C GLN A 209 14.88 20.21 28.63
N ALA A 210 14.98 20.14 27.30
CA ALA A 210 15.35 21.28 26.47
C ALA A 210 14.32 22.42 26.56
N GLU A 211 13.02 22.10 26.58
CA GLU A 211 11.95 23.09 26.76
C GLU A 211 12.03 23.80 28.13
N ALA A 212 12.35 23.06 29.19
CA ALA A 212 12.58 23.64 30.52
C ALA A 212 13.78 24.61 30.51
N ILE A 213 14.91 24.20 29.92
CA ILE A 213 16.11 25.06 29.78
C ILE A 213 15.79 26.33 28.98
N VAL A 214 15.06 26.21 27.87
CA VAL A 214 14.65 27.38 27.06
C VAL A 214 13.78 28.34 27.89
N THR A 215 12.94 27.82 28.76
CA THR A 215 12.10 28.64 29.65
C THR A 215 12.96 29.37 30.68
N ASP A 216 13.91 28.68 31.31
CA ASP A 216 14.84 29.28 32.27
C ASP A 216 15.74 30.35 31.61
N LEU A 217 16.22 30.10 30.39
CA LEU A 217 17.01 31.06 29.63
C LEU A 217 16.21 32.35 29.35
N LYS A 218 14.92 32.23 29.02
CA LYS A 218 14.05 33.41 28.83
C LYS A 218 13.91 34.22 30.12
N ARG A 219 13.75 33.55 31.26
CA ARG A 219 13.68 34.23 32.58
C ARG A 219 14.98 34.96 32.89
N LEU A 220 16.12 34.29 32.76
CA LEU A 220 17.44 34.88 33.03
C LEU A 220 17.75 36.05 32.09
N ASN A 221 17.36 35.95 30.82
CA ASN A 221 17.54 37.05 29.87
C ASN A 221 16.71 38.28 30.27
N HIS A 222 15.48 38.08 30.74
CA HIS A 222 14.64 39.17 31.23
C HIS A 222 15.22 39.84 32.49
N GLU A 223 15.75 39.05 33.43
CA GLU A 223 16.42 39.57 34.62
C GLU A 223 17.69 40.37 34.26
N ALA A 224 18.49 39.87 33.31
CA ALA A 224 19.67 40.56 32.81
C ALA A 224 19.34 41.91 32.17
N GLU A 225 18.25 41.98 31.38
CA GLU A 225 17.75 43.24 30.81
C GLU A 225 17.35 44.25 31.89
N HIS A 226 16.67 43.79 32.94
CA HIS A 226 16.27 44.66 34.06
C HIS A 226 17.49 45.20 34.81
N ILE A 227 18.44 44.33 35.13
CA ILE A 227 19.70 44.72 35.80
C ILE A 227 20.50 45.69 34.94
N GLY A 228 20.60 45.45 33.63
CA GLY A 228 21.28 46.34 32.69
C GLY A 228 20.71 47.76 32.73
N LYS A 229 19.38 47.89 32.68
CA LYS A 229 18.69 49.20 32.78
C LYS A 229 18.95 49.89 34.13
N ALA A 230 18.96 49.14 35.22
CA ALA A 230 19.24 49.68 36.54
C ALA A 230 20.70 50.20 36.64
N LEU A 231 21.67 49.45 36.13
CA LEU A 231 23.07 49.86 36.08
C LEU A 231 23.28 51.11 35.23
N ASP A 232 22.63 51.21 34.06
CA ASP A 232 22.68 52.41 33.21
C ASP A 232 22.13 53.64 33.94
N THR A 233 21.08 53.47 34.74
CA THR A 233 20.48 54.55 35.54
C THR A 233 21.44 55.02 36.63
N ILE A 234 22.06 54.09 37.36
CA ILE A 234 23.06 54.39 38.39
C ILE A 234 24.28 55.08 37.78
N ARG A 235 24.76 54.60 36.63
CA ARG A 235 25.91 55.19 35.93
C ARG A 235 25.66 56.63 35.52
N LYS A 236 24.46 56.95 35.03
CA LYS A 236 24.06 58.33 34.70
C LYS A 236 24.03 59.23 35.94
N ALA A 237 23.56 58.71 37.08
CA ALA A 237 23.52 59.46 38.34
C ALA A 237 24.92 59.75 38.90
N LEU A 238 25.88 58.83 38.73
CA LEU A 238 27.26 58.98 39.22
C LEU A 238 28.16 59.79 38.27
N GLY A 239 27.88 59.80 36.96
CA GLY A 239 28.69 60.49 35.94
C GLY A 239 28.18 61.88 35.52
N GLY A 240 27.12 62.38 36.17
CA GLY A 240 26.47 63.66 35.84
C GLY A 240 26.67 64.75 36.90
N GLY A 241 27.90 64.88 37.42
CA GLY A 241 28.36 66.01 38.25
C GLY A 241 29.47 66.77 37.54
#